data_AF-E8ZKT2-F1
#
_entry.id   AF-E8ZKT2-F1
#
_cell.length_a   1.000
_cell.length_b   1.000
_cell.length_c   1.000
_cell.angle_alpha   90.00
_cell.angle_beta   90.00
_cell.angle_gamma   90.00
#
_symmetry.space_group_name_H-M   'P 1'
#
loop_
_entity.id
_entity.type
_entity.pdbx_description
1 polymer ?
#
loop_
_entity_poly.entity_id
_entity_poly.type
_entity_poly.pdbx_seq_one_letter_code
_entity_poly.pdbx_strand_id
1 'polypeptide(L)'
;MAEVKKPKKRVAKLELIGGQAKPGPALASLGINMAQFTKDFNDKTKDRNGDVVPVVFTILPNKTFTFVLKTTPTPILLKREMGLEKGSSDQKASKVGKLTKAQLRKIAEYKLPDSNASSIESMESMIIGTAKQMGIEIADE
;
A
#
# COMPACT_ATOMS: atom_id res chain seq x y z
N MET A 1 -1.43 36.57 -21.12
CA MET A 1 -1.02 35.20 -20.78
C MET A 1 -1.28 34.99 -19.30
N ALA A 2 -2.36 34.29 -18.93
CA ALA A 2 -2.78 34.15 -17.54
C ALA A 2 -2.12 32.91 -16.90
N GLU A 3 -1.32 33.13 -15.87
CA GLU A 3 -0.84 32.06 -14.98
C GLU A 3 -2.04 31.41 -14.27
N VAL A 4 -2.40 30.21 -14.71
CA VAL A 4 -3.40 29.37 -14.04
C VAL A 4 -2.79 28.88 -12.72
N LYS A 5 -3.04 29.63 -11.65
CA LYS A 5 -2.78 29.28 -10.25
C LYS A 5 -3.42 27.91 -9.96
N LYS A 6 -2.61 26.84 -10.05
CA LYS A 6 -3.07 25.46 -9.82
C LYS A 6 -3.86 25.41 -8.50
N PRO A 7 -5.16 25.07 -8.50
CA PRO A 7 -5.93 25.02 -7.26
C PRO A 7 -5.24 24.03 -6.32
N LYS A 8 -5.06 24.40 -5.04
CA LYS A 8 -4.36 23.61 -4.02
C LYS A 8 -5.01 22.23 -3.89
N LYS A 9 -4.55 21.25 -4.68
CA LYS A 9 -4.88 19.83 -4.55
C LYS A 9 -4.24 19.37 -3.25
N ARG A 10 -5.02 19.20 -2.18
CA ARG A 10 -4.51 18.57 -0.96
C ARG A 10 -4.54 17.08 -1.20
N VAL A 11 -3.37 16.48 -1.33
CA VAL A 11 -3.21 15.04 -1.41
C VAL A 11 -2.87 14.54 -0.01
N ALA A 12 -3.71 13.66 0.54
CA ALA A 12 -3.43 12.98 1.80
C ALA A 12 -3.24 11.49 1.52
N LYS A 13 -2.19 10.90 2.06
CA LYS A 13 -1.95 9.46 1.99
C LYS A 13 -2.21 8.90 3.38
N LEU A 14 -3.07 7.89 3.48
CA LEU A 14 -3.34 7.21 4.75
C LEU A 14 -3.24 5.71 4.54
N GLU A 15 -2.77 5.00 5.55
CA GLU A 15 -2.74 3.55 5.60
C GLU A 15 -3.87 3.08 6.53
N LEU A 16 -4.75 2.22 6.02
CA LEU A 16 -5.93 1.73 6.75
C LEU A 16 -5.97 0.21 6.68
N ILE A 17 -6.40 -0.44 7.75
CA ILE A 17 -6.57 -1.89 7.78
C ILE A 17 -7.87 -2.24 7.04
N GLY A 18 -7.80 -3.11 6.05
CA GLY A 18 -8.92 -3.63 5.28
C GLY A 18 -10.01 -4.19 6.20
N GLY A 19 -11.26 -3.87 5.92
CA GLY A 19 -12.41 -4.23 6.78
C GLY A 19 -12.52 -3.47 8.11
N GLN A 20 -11.50 -2.70 8.51
CA GLN A 20 -11.49 -1.87 9.73
C GLN A 20 -11.03 -0.44 9.43
N ALA A 21 -11.64 0.23 8.43
CA ALA A 21 -11.32 1.63 8.14
C ALA A 21 -11.61 2.53 9.36
N LYS A 22 -10.53 3.00 10.00
CA LYS A 22 -10.55 4.08 11.00
C LYS A 22 -9.91 5.33 10.39
N PRO A 23 -10.67 6.17 9.69
CA PRO A 23 -10.14 7.42 9.17
C PRO A 23 -9.66 8.28 10.34
N GLY A 24 -8.38 8.67 10.30
CA GLY A 24 -7.78 9.49 11.37
C GLY A 24 -8.34 10.92 11.42
N PRO A 25 -8.18 11.63 12.54
CA PRO A 25 -8.63 13.01 12.72
C PRO A 25 -8.05 13.97 11.66
N ALA A 26 -6.88 13.64 11.10
CA ALA A 26 -6.24 14.41 10.02
C ALA A 26 -7.08 14.47 8.73
N LEU A 27 -7.86 13.44 8.40
CA LEU A 27 -8.78 13.47 7.26
C LEU A 27 -10.10 14.15 7.60
N ALA A 28 -10.55 14.08 8.86
CA ALA A 28 -11.81 14.68 9.30
C ALA A 28 -11.76 16.21 9.20
N SER A 29 -10.61 16.79 9.55
CA SER A 29 -10.33 18.23 9.40
C SER A 29 -10.32 18.72 7.94
N LEU A 30 -10.33 17.81 6.95
CA LEU A 30 -10.34 18.14 5.52
C LEU A 30 -11.76 18.18 4.92
N GLY A 31 -12.80 17.92 5.72
CA GLY A 31 -14.20 18.02 5.28
C GLY A 31 -14.67 16.87 4.39
N ILE A 32 -14.01 15.71 4.47
CA ILE A 32 -14.35 14.50 3.72
C ILE A 32 -15.48 13.75 4.46
N ASN A 33 -16.41 13.14 3.73
CA ASN A 33 -17.48 12.33 4.33
C ASN A 33 -16.94 10.97 4.78
N MET A 34 -16.64 10.84 6.08
CA MET A 34 -16.03 9.64 6.67
C MET A 34 -16.92 8.42 6.63
N ALA A 35 -18.22 8.57 6.85
CA ALA A 35 -19.15 7.45 6.86
C ALA A 35 -19.24 6.80 5.47
N GLN A 36 -19.29 7.63 4.42
CA GLN A 36 -19.31 7.16 3.04
C GLN A 36 -17.99 6.47 2.68
N PHE A 37 -16.87 7.07 3.08
CA PHE A 37 -15.55 6.51 2.82
C PHE A 37 -15.34 5.16 3.54
N THR A 38 -15.60 5.08 4.85
CA THR A 38 -15.45 3.84 5.62
C THR A 38 -16.32 2.72 5.04
N LYS A 39 -17.53 3.04 4.57
CA LYS A 39 -18.42 2.06 3.93
C LYS A 39 -17.86 1.56 2.59
N ASP A 40 -17.49 2.46 1.68
CA ASP A 40 -16.93 2.09 0.37
C ASP A 40 -15.59 1.37 0.50
N PHE A 41 -14.74 1.82 1.44
CA PHE A 41 -13.48 1.17 1.76
C PHE A 41 -13.71 -0.24 2.30
N ASN A 42 -14.57 -0.42 3.30
CA ASN A 42 -14.81 -1.74 3.89
C ASN A 42 -15.47 -2.70 2.88
N ASP A 43 -16.29 -2.20 1.96
CA ASP A 43 -16.89 -3.00 0.90
C ASP A 43 -15.84 -3.48 -0.11
N LYS A 44 -14.97 -2.57 -0.57
CA LYS A 44 -13.87 -2.89 -1.50
C LYS A 44 -12.69 -3.64 -0.88
N THR A 45 -12.53 -3.56 0.44
CA THR A 45 -11.47 -4.26 1.19
C THR A 45 -11.99 -5.45 1.97
N LYS A 46 -13.24 -5.86 1.72
CA LYS A 46 -13.88 -6.99 2.41
C LYS A 46 -13.13 -8.30 2.15
N ASP A 47 -12.63 -8.48 0.93
CA ASP A 47 -11.79 -9.62 0.53
C ASP A 47 -10.36 -9.56 1.09
N ARG A 48 -9.95 -8.40 1.61
CA ARG A 48 -8.59 -8.11 2.13
C ARG A 48 -8.64 -7.71 3.61
N ASN A 49 -9.57 -8.32 4.35
CA ASN A 49 -9.82 -7.98 5.74
C ASN A 49 -8.58 -8.32 6.58
N GLY A 50 -8.01 -7.32 7.26
CA GLY A 50 -6.75 -7.45 8.00
C GLY A 50 -5.48 -7.02 7.25
N ASP A 51 -5.54 -6.76 5.93
CA ASP A 51 -4.40 -6.22 5.18
C ASP A 51 -4.33 -4.69 5.29
N VAL A 52 -3.13 -4.12 5.41
CA VAL A 52 -2.95 -2.66 5.38
C VAL A 52 -3.08 -2.16 3.95
N VAL A 53 -4.14 -1.42 3.64
CA VAL A 53 -4.44 -0.86 2.33
C VAL A 53 -4.10 0.63 2.34
N PRO A 54 -3.14 1.09 1.52
CA PRO A 54 -2.84 2.50 1.37
C PRO A 54 -3.92 3.17 0.53
N VAL A 55 -4.42 4.30 1.01
CA VAL A 55 -5.43 5.11 0.35
C VAL A 55 -4.86 6.49 0.06
N VAL A 56 -4.93 6.89 -1.20
CA VAL A 56 -4.54 8.24 -1.62
C VAL A 56 -5.79 9.06 -1.82
N PHE A 57 -5.99 10.04 -0.96
CA PHE A 57 -7.05 11.03 -1.06
C PHE A 57 -6.55 12.22 -1.86
N THR A 58 -7.35 12.67 -2.81
CA THR A 58 -7.17 13.93 -3.52
C THR A 58 -8.38 14.80 -3.27
N ILE A 59 -8.18 15.90 -2.54
CA ILE A 59 -9.23 16.87 -2.26
C ILE A 59 -9.15 17.98 -3.32
N LEU A 60 -10.28 18.17 -4.01
CA LEU A 60 -10.49 19.23 -4.97
C LEU A 60 -11.00 20.49 -4.25
N PRO A 61 -10.75 21.69 -4.82
CA PRO A 61 -11.15 22.96 -4.21
C PRO A 61 -12.67 23.14 -4.07
N ASN A 62 -13.47 22.35 -4.79
CA ASN A 62 -14.93 22.37 -4.76
C ASN A 62 -15.53 21.48 -3.64
N LYS A 63 -14.73 21.09 -2.64
CA LYS A 63 -15.09 20.12 -1.59
C LYS A 63 -15.39 18.70 -2.10
N THR A 64 -15.16 18.42 -3.38
CA THR A 64 -15.17 17.04 -3.88
C THR A 64 -13.87 16.35 -3.47
N PHE A 65 -13.96 15.09 -3.06
CA PHE A 65 -12.81 14.25 -2.77
C PHE A 65 -12.83 13.03 -3.68
N THR A 66 -11.68 12.63 -4.17
CA THR A 66 -11.48 11.34 -4.82
C THR A 66 -10.51 10.53 -3.96
N PHE A 67 -10.77 9.24 -3.82
CA PHE A 67 -9.86 8.33 -3.15
C PHE A 67 -9.54 7.17 -4.08
N VAL A 68 -8.27 6.78 -4.10
CA VAL A 68 -7.80 5.61 -4.83
C VAL A 68 -7.28 4.64 -3.80
N LEU A 69 -7.91 3.47 -3.75
CA LEU A 69 -7.41 2.32 -2.98
C LEU A 69 -6.24 1.75 -3.76
N LYS A 70 -5.09 1.62 -3.11
CA LYS A 70 -3.96 0.89 -3.66
C LYS A 70 -3.91 -0.51 -3.09
N THR A 71 -3.13 -1.37 -3.72
CA THR A 71 -2.77 -2.67 -3.18
C THR A 71 -1.96 -2.53 -1.90
N THR A 72 -2.08 -3.57 -1.06
CA THR A 72 -1.27 -3.73 0.14
C THR A 72 0.21 -3.46 -0.17
N PRO A 73 0.90 -2.65 0.65
CA PRO A 73 2.29 -2.34 0.39
C PRO A 73 3.11 -3.63 0.48
N THR A 74 4.08 -3.75 -0.43
CA THR A 74 4.99 -4.91 -0.50
C THR A 74 5.56 -5.33 0.86
N PRO A 75 6.01 -4.41 1.75
CA PRO A 75 6.54 -4.81 3.05
C PRO A 75 5.52 -5.53 3.95
N ILE A 76 4.23 -5.19 3.87
CA ILE A 76 3.18 -5.85 4.66
C ILE A 76 2.86 -7.23 4.07
N LEU A 77 2.81 -7.34 2.74
CA LEU A 77 2.63 -8.64 2.06
C LEU A 77 3.77 -9.60 2.36
N LEU A 78 5.01 -9.12 2.30
CA LEU A 78 6.19 -9.92 2.64
C LEU A 78 6.17 -10.37 4.10
N LYS A 79 5.83 -9.47 5.03
CA LYS A 79 5.65 -9.81 6.45
C LYS A 79 4.61 -10.89 6.66
N ARG A 80 3.47 -10.79 5.97
CA ARG A 80 2.36 -11.75 6.06
C ARG A 80 2.76 -13.13 5.52
N GLU A 81 3.38 -13.19 4.34
CA GLU A 81 3.87 -14.44 3.74
C GLU A 81 4.93 -15.14 4.61
N MET A 82 5.66 -14.37 5.41
CA MET A 82 6.70 -14.88 6.30
C MET A 82 6.25 -15.05 7.75
N GLY A 83 5.01 -14.65 8.10
CA GLY A 83 4.51 -14.67 9.47
C GLY A 83 5.25 -13.74 10.43
N LEU A 84 5.90 -12.68 9.94
CA LEU A 84 6.70 -11.75 10.74
C LEU A 84 5.91 -10.49 11.09
N GLU A 85 5.82 -10.15 12.37
CA GLU A 85 5.16 -8.91 12.82
C GLU A 85 6.04 -7.66 12.63
N LYS A 86 7.36 -7.83 12.73
CA LYS A 86 8.37 -6.76 12.58
C LYS A 86 9.39 -7.12 11.50
N GLY A 87 9.77 -6.13 10.70
CA GLY A 87 10.90 -6.27 9.78
C GLY A 87 12.22 -6.22 10.55
N SER A 88 13.33 -6.52 9.88
CA SER A 88 14.63 -6.44 10.54
C SER A 88 14.96 -5.01 10.97
N SER A 89 15.37 -4.84 12.24
CA SER A 89 15.91 -3.58 12.74
C SER A 89 17.29 -3.26 12.15
N ASP A 90 18.02 -4.27 11.70
CA ASP A 90 19.31 -4.11 11.04
C ASP A 90 19.45 -5.13 9.89
N GLN A 91 19.32 -4.62 8.66
CA GLN A 91 19.31 -5.41 7.42
C GLN A 91 20.56 -6.29 7.25
N LYS A 92 21.70 -5.85 7.78
CA LYS A 92 22.99 -6.54 7.61
C LYS A 92 23.24 -7.53 8.75
N ALA A 93 22.81 -7.21 9.97
CA ALA A 93 23.06 -8.03 11.14
C ALA A 93 22.03 -9.14 11.36
N SER A 94 20.76 -8.93 10.99
CA SER A 94 19.69 -9.90 11.29
C SER A 94 18.81 -10.15 10.07
N LYS A 95 18.96 -11.32 9.44
CA LYS A 95 18.07 -11.76 8.37
C LYS A 95 16.81 -12.35 9.01
N VAL A 96 15.66 -11.74 8.72
CA VAL A 96 14.39 -12.10 9.37
C VAL A 96 13.65 -13.24 8.67
N GLY A 97 14.11 -13.65 7.49
CA GLY A 97 13.75 -14.93 6.89
C GLY A 97 14.05 -15.01 5.40
N LYS A 98 13.48 -16.03 4.75
CA LYS A 98 13.69 -16.31 3.32
C LYS A 98 12.37 -16.27 2.55
N LEU A 99 12.40 -15.75 1.32
CA LEU A 99 11.30 -15.77 0.38
C LEU A 99 11.69 -16.60 -0.84
N THR A 100 10.84 -17.52 -1.26
CA THR A 100 11.06 -18.31 -2.49
C THR A 100 10.65 -17.51 -3.73
N LYS A 101 11.25 -17.82 -4.89
CA LYS A 101 10.82 -17.26 -6.19
C LYS A 101 9.33 -17.49 -6.46
N ALA A 102 8.77 -18.63 -6.05
CA ALA A 102 7.36 -18.94 -6.24
C ALA A 102 6.45 -17.97 -5.47
N GLN A 103 6.78 -17.65 -4.21
CA GLN A 103 6.05 -16.63 -3.44
C GLN A 103 6.22 -15.25 -4.04
N LEU A 104 7.43 -14.93 -4.49
CA LEU A 104 7.75 -13.65 -5.11
C LEU A 104 6.89 -13.40 -6.34
N ARG A 105 6.76 -14.41 -7.21
CA ARG A 105 5.90 -14.37 -8.40
C ARG A 105 4.43 -14.21 -8.05
N LYS A 106 3.91 -14.95 -7.06
CA LYS A 106 2.53 -14.79 -6.57
C LYS A 106 2.25 -13.37 -6.07
N ILE A 107 3.18 -12.79 -5.30
CA ILE A 107 3.07 -11.40 -4.81
C ILE A 107 3.15 -10.42 -5.99
N ALA A 108 4.02 -10.68 -6.97
CA ALA A 108 4.16 -9.86 -8.16
C ALA A 108 2.88 -9.85 -8.98
N GLU A 109 2.27 -11.01 -9.26
CA GLU A 109 1.01 -11.13 -10.00
C GLU A 109 -0.15 -10.45 -9.26
N TYR A 110 -0.22 -10.61 -7.94
CA TYR A 110 -1.22 -9.96 -7.11
C TYR A 110 -1.08 -8.41 -7.12
N LYS A 111 0.16 -7.91 -7.16
CA LYS A 111 0.46 -6.48 -7.12
C LYS A 111 0.49 -5.80 -8.49
N LEU A 112 0.72 -6.57 -9.55
CA LEU A 112 0.79 -6.11 -10.93
C LEU A 112 -0.37 -5.18 -11.34
N PRO A 113 -1.65 -5.47 -11.07
CA PRO A 113 -2.76 -4.63 -11.54
C PRO A 113 -2.79 -3.22 -10.92
N ASP A 114 -2.07 -2.99 -9.82
CA ASP A 114 -2.07 -1.73 -9.08
C ASP A 114 -0.71 -1.01 -9.13
N SER A 115 0.30 -1.68 -9.69
CA SER A 115 1.63 -1.14 -9.89
C SER A 115 1.76 -0.49 -11.27
N ASN A 116 2.72 0.43 -11.38
CA ASN A 116 3.14 0.97 -12.68
C ASN A 116 4.19 0.09 -13.35
N ALA A 117 4.42 -1.13 -12.86
CA ALA A 117 5.41 -2.04 -13.42
C ALA A 117 4.94 -2.51 -14.81
N SER A 118 5.81 -2.36 -15.81
CA SER A 118 5.51 -2.73 -17.20
C SER A 118 5.48 -4.24 -17.44
N SER A 119 6.14 -5.02 -16.58
CA SER A 119 6.25 -6.49 -16.66
C SER A 119 6.32 -7.12 -15.26
N ILE A 120 5.96 -8.39 -15.17
CA ILE A 120 6.08 -9.21 -13.94
C ILE A 120 7.53 -9.18 -13.42
N GLU A 121 8.54 -9.32 -14.28
CA GLU A 121 9.96 -9.27 -13.86
C GLU A 121 10.39 -7.95 -13.22
N SER A 122 9.84 -6.82 -13.70
CA SER A 122 10.07 -5.51 -13.07
C SER A 122 9.40 -5.44 -11.70
N MET A 123 8.22 -6.04 -11.56
CA MET A 123 7.53 -6.13 -10.29
C MET A 123 8.29 -7.04 -9.31
N GLU A 124 8.81 -8.17 -9.80
CA GLU A 124 9.66 -9.07 -9.03
C GLU A 124 10.92 -8.34 -8.53
N SER A 125 11.62 -7.62 -9.40
CA SER A 125 12.80 -6.82 -9.01
C SER A 125 12.49 -5.77 -7.95
N MET A 126 11.34 -5.09 -8.04
CA MET A 126 10.89 -4.15 -7.00
C MET A 126 10.62 -4.84 -5.66
N ILE A 127 10.04 -6.05 -5.69
CA ILE A 127 9.77 -6.84 -4.49
C ILE A 127 11.07 -7.34 -3.88
N ILE A 128 12.01 -7.83 -4.69
CA ILE A 128 13.36 -8.24 -4.26
C ILE A 128 14.09 -7.10 -3.56
N GLY A 129 14.07 -5.90 -4.15
CA GLY A 129 14.69 -4.72 -3.55
C GLY A 129 14.10 -4.36 -2.19
N THR A 130 12.77 -4.47 -2.07
CA THR A 130 12.05 -4.24 -0.80
C THR A 130 12.37 -5.32 0.23
N ALA A 131 12.36 -6.60 -0.18
CA ALA A 131 12.69 -7.75 0.67
C ALA A 131 14.11 -7.61 1.24
N LYS A 132 15.08 -7.24 0.39
CA LYS A 132 16.47 -7.00 0.81
C LYS A 132 16.58 -5.85 1.83
N GLN A 133 15.80 -4.77 1.64
CA GLN A 133 15.70 -3.69 2.63
C GLN A 133 14.99 -4.10 3.94
N MET A 134 14.34 -5.25 3.99
CA MET A 134 13.72 -5.73 5.22
C MET A 134 14.55 -6.80 5.92
N GLY A 135 15.72 -7.14 5.37
CA GLY A 135 16.51 -8.28 5.83
C GLY A 135 15.91 -9.63 5.43
N ILE A 136 15.13 -9.67 4.34
CA ILE A 136 14.59 -10.90 3.77
C ILE A 136 15.51 -11.34 2.64
N GLU A 137 15.97 -12.58 2.71
CA GLU A 137 16.81 -13.19 1.68
C GLU A 137 15.94 -13.91 0.65
N ILE A 138 16.31 -13.83 -0.62
CA ILE A 138 15.63 -14.60 -1.67
C ILE A 138 16.32 -15.96 -1.77
N ALA A 139 15.58 -17.02 -1.48
CA ALA A 139 16.03 -18.38 -1.73
C ALA A 139 15.59 -18.78 -3.15
N ASP A 140 16.54 -19.28 -3.94
CA ASP A 140 16.29 -19.83 -5.28
C ASP A 140 15.90 -21.32 -5.26
N GLU A 141 15.82 -21.91 -4.07
CA GLU A 141 15.60 -23.35 -3.84
C GLU A 141 14.16 -23.65 -3.35
#